data_AF-A0A430FXH4-F1
#
_entry.id   AF-A0A430FXH4-F1
#
_cell.length_a   1.000
_cell.length_b   1.000
_cell.length_c   1.000
_cell.angle_alpha   90.00
_cell.angle_beta   90.00
_cell.angle_gamma   90.00
#
_symmetry.space_group_name_H-M   'P 1'
#
loop_
_entity.id
_entity.type
_entity.pdbx_description
1 polymer ?
#
loop_
_entity_poly.entity_id
_entity_poly.type
_entity_poly.pdbx_seq_one_letter_code
_entity_poly.pdbx_strand_id
1 'polypeptide(L)' 'MVMMIWQAAMFIAGVWAAWHFFEATDPVTQLRWGLPAAILLIFAAMFKMALMPRMESNRLLRELKRLELQLAYRSKA' A
#
# COMPACT_ATOMS: atom_id res chain seq x y z
N MET A 1 -10.48 0.83 -1.70
CA MET A 1 -10.39 -0.65 -1.66
C MET A 1 -9.50 -1.21 -2.76
N VAL A 2 -9.76 -0.91 -4.04
CA VAL A 2 -8.96 -1.42 -5.19
C VAL A 2 -7.44 -1.25 -5.00
N MET A 3 -7.01 -0.08 -4.53
CA MET A 3 -5.59 0.22 -4.29
C MET A 3 -4.94 -0.66 -3.22
N MET A 4 -5.68 -1.03 -2.16
CA MET A 4 -5.17 -1.91 -1.09
C MET A 4 -5.04 -3.35 -1.57
N ILE A 5 -5.99 -3.80 -2.40
CA ILE A 5 -5.96 -5.13 -3.02
C ILE A 5 -4.72 -5.23 -3.93
N TRP A 6 -4.46 -4.20 -4.73
CA TRP A 6 -3.31 -4.19 -5.63
C TRP A 6 -1.97 -4.22 -4.86
N GLN A 7 -1.85 -3.43 -3.79
CA GLN A 7 -0.67 -3.47 -2.93
C GLN A 7 -0.43 -4.86 -2.32
N ALA A 8 -1.49 -5.51 -1.83
CA ALA A 8 -1.39 -6.84 -1.25
C ALA A 8 -0.98 -7.88 -2.31
N ALA A 9 -1.54 -7.79 -3.52
CA ALA A 9 -1.16 -8.65 -4.64
C ALA A 9 0.32 -8.49 -5.03
N MET A 10 0.82 -7.25 -5.10
CA MET A 10 2.24 -6.97 -5.38
C MET A 10 3.17 -7.54 -4.31
N PHE A 11 2.78 -7.46 -3.04
CA PHE A 11 3.55 -8.03 -1.94
C PHE A 11 3.60 -9.57 -2.03
N ILE A 12 2.46 -10.23 -2.25
CA ILE A 12 2.40 -11.70 -2.38
C ILE A 12 3.20 -12.16 -3.60
N ALA A 13 3.04 -11.50 -4.75
CA ALA A 13 3.80 -11.81 -5.95
C ALA A 13 5.31 -11.60 -5.76
N GLY A 14 5.71 -10.54 -5.04
CA GLY A 14 7.11 -10.27 -4.69
C GLY A 14 7.72 -11.36 -3.79
N VAL A 15 7.00 -11.80 -2.76
CA VAL A 15 7.44 -12.91 -1.89
C VAL A 15 7.55 -14.23 -2.66
N TRP A 16 6.59 -14.51 -3.55
CA TRP A 16 6.63 -15.71 -4.38
C TRP A 16 7.83 -15.70 -5.35
N ALA A 17 8.12 -14.57 -5.99
CA ALA A 17 9.30 -14.43 -6.84
C ALA A 17 10.61 -14.52 -6.04
N ALA A 18 10.62 -14.02 -4.80
CA ALA A 18 11.77 -14.18 -3.89
C ALA A 18 11.97 -15.65 -3.48
N TRP A 19 10.90 -16.42 -3.33
CA TRP A 19 11.02 -17.86 -3.08
C TRP A 19 11.70 -18.59 -4.25
N HIS A 20 11.27 -18.31 -5.49
CA HIS A 20 11.89 -18.84 -6.71
C HIS A 20 13.35 -18.40 -6.90
N PHE A 21 13.71 -17.22 -6.38
CA PHE A 21 15.11 -16.77 -6.36
C PHE A 21 16.00 -17.65 -5.47
N PHE A 22 15.50 -18.14 -4.33
CA PHE A 22 16.27 -19.02 -3.44
C PHE A 22 16.31 -20.48 -3.91
N GLU A 23 15.34 -20.91 -4.71
CA GLU A 23 15.29 -22.27 -5.27
C GLU A 23 16.15 -22.44 -6.54
N ALA A 24 16.42 -21.36 -7.27
CA ALA A 24 17.21 -21.41 -8.49
C ALA A 24 18.70 -21.74 -8.22
N THR A 25 19.20 -22.76 -8.92
CA THR A 25 20.58 -23.28 -8.80
C THR A 25 21.57 -22.61 -9.75
N ASP A 26 21.08 -21.92 -10.77
CA ASP A 26 21.87 -21.24 -11.79
C ASP A 26 21.81 -19.70 -11.60
N PRO A 27 22.95 -18.99 -11.59
CA PRO A 27 22.99 -17.54 -11.34
C PRO A 27 22.13 -16.70 -12.31
N VAL A 28 22.04 -17.11 -13.58
CA VAL A 28 21.24 -16.39 -14.59
C VAL A 28 19.75 -16.54 -14.29
N THR A 29 19.33 -17.73 -13.90
CA THR A 29 17.95 -18.01 -13.47
C THR A 29 17.62 -17.29 -12.17
N GLN A 30 18.57 -17.23 -11.23
CA GLN A 30 18.44 -16.44 -10.01
C GLN A 30 18.16 -14.97 -10.33
N LEU A 31 18.97 -14.36 -11.21
CA LEU A 31 18.81 -12.96 -11.57
C LEU A 31 17.45 -12.66 -12.24
N ARG A 32 16.94 -13.59 -13.07
CA ARG A 32 15.61 -13.46 -13.71
C ARG A 32 14.46 -13.40 -12.72
N TRP A 33 14.55 -14.09 -11.58
CA TRP A 33 13.52 -14.06 -10.53
C TRP A 33 13.79 -12.97 -9.49
N GLY A 34 15.05 -12.64 -9.24
CA GLY A 34 15.46 -11.64 -8.24
C GLY A 34 15.12 -10.20 -8.62
N LEU A 35 15.36 -9.79 -9.87
CA LEU A 35 15.00 -8.45 -10.36
C LEU A 35 13.50 -8.12 -10.20
N PRO A 36 12.56 -8.93 -10.73
CA PRO A 36 11.15 -8.66 -10.55
C PRO A 36 10.71 -8.77 -9.09
N ALA A 37 11.30 -9.68 -8.29
CA ALA A 37 11.01 -9.76 -6.85
C ALA A 37 11.37 -8.47 -6.11
N ALA A 38 12.58 -7.96 -6.32
CA ALA A 38 13.06 -6.73 -5.71
C ALA A 38 12.18 -5.53 -6.10
N ILE A 39 11.85 -5.40 -7.39
CA ILE A 39 10.98 -4.33 -7.90
C ILE A 39 9.60 -4.43 -7.25
N LEU A 40 8.95 -5.60 -7.26
CA LEU A 40 7.61 -5.77 -6.67
C LEU A 40 7.58 -5.45 -5.18
N LEU A 41 8.59 -5.88 -4.42
CA LEU A 41 8.68 -5.60 -2.98
C LEU A 41 8.94 -4.12 -2.68
N ILE A 42 9.83 -3.47 -3.44
CA ILE A 42 10.08 -2.03 -3.31
C ILE A 42 8.81 -1.24 -3.63
N PHE A 43 8.12 -1.54 -4.74
CA PHE A 43 6.88 -0.89 -5.10
C PHE A 43 5.78 -1.12 -4.05
N ALA A 44 5.64 -2.34 -3.53
CA ALA A 44 4.69 -2.63 -2.45
C ALA A 44 4.96 -1.80 -1.19
N ALA A 45 6.23 -1.59 -0.83
CA ALA A 45 6.64 -0.74 0.29
C ALA A 45 6.34 0.74 0.02
N MET A 46 6.67 1.25 -1.18
CA MET A 46 6.37 2.63 -1.59
C MET A 46 4.85 2.89 -1.56
N PHE A 47 4.04 1.96 -2.06
CA PHE A 47 2.59 2.08 -2.00
C PHE A 47 2.05 2.09 -0.58
N LYS A 48 2.66 1.32 0.34
CA LYS A 48 2.30 1.35 1.77
C LYS A 48 2.50 2.74 2.36
N MET A 49 3.65 3.35 2.08
CA MET A 49 3.99 4.69 2.56
C MET A 49 3.08 5.75 1.93
N ALA A 50 2.73 5.62 0.65
CA ALA A 50 1.83 6.55 -0.03
C ALA A 50 0.36 6.47 0.44
N LEU A 51 -0.10 5.31 0.91
CA LEU A 51 -1.47 5.13 1.39
C LEU A 51 -1.71 5.77 2.77
N MET A 52 -0.69 5.78 3.62
CA MET A 52 -0.77 6.29 4.99
C MET A 52 -1.27 7.75 5.08
N PRO A 53 -0.71 8.73 4.35
CA PRO A 53 -1.18 10.12 4.41
C PRO A 53 -2.59 10.29 3.82
N ARG A 54 -2.99 9.44 2.85
CA ARG A 54 -4.36 9.46 2.32
C ARG A 54 -5.39 9.03 3.35
N MET A 55 -5.05 8.05 4.18
CA MET A 55 -5.90 7.59 5.28
C MET A 55 -6.05 8.67 6.37
N GLU A 56 -4.97 9.36 6.72
CA GLU A 56 -5.00 10.46 7.69
C GLU A 56 -5.81 11.66 7.18
N SER A 57 -5.62 12.08 5.93
CA SER A 57 -6.41 13.17 5.33
C SER A 57 -7.91 12.86 5.34
N ASN A 58 -8.30 11.63 4.99
CA ASN A 58 -9.71 11.21 5.02
C ASN A 58 -10.29 11.12 6.45
N ARG A 59 -9.44 10.94 7.46
CA ARG A 59 -9.86 10.98 8.86
C ARG A 59 -10.08 12.43 9.31
N LEU A 60 -9.13 13.31 9.00
CA LEU A 60 -9.24 14.75 9.27
C LEU A 60 -10.48 15.38 8.62
N LEU A 61 -10.72 15.09 7.34
CA LEU A 61 -11.91 15.58 6.62
C LEU A 61 -13.22 15.16 7.30
N ARG A 62 -13.27 13.95 7.84
CA ARG A 62 -14.45 13.44 8.56
C ARG A 62 -14.67 14.15 9.89
N GLU A 63 -13.59 14.43 10.61
CA GLU A 63 -13.64 15.15 11.87
C GLU A 63 -14.01 16.62 11.66
N LEU A 64 -13.48 17.27 10.62
CA LEU A 64 -13.89 18.60 10.19
C LEU A 64 -15.39 18.65 9.86
N LYS A 65 -15.88 17.71 9.04
CA LYS A 65 -17.32 17.63 8.71
C LYS A 65 -18.20 17.48 9.96
N ARG A 66 -17.73 16.73 10.97
CA ARG A 66 -18.44 16.56 12.24
C ARG A 66 -18.46 17.84 13.06
N LEU A 67 -17.35 18.58 13.10
CA LEU A 67 -17.28 19.89 13.76
C LEU A 67 -18.18 20.92 13.09
N GLU A 68 -18.19 20.97 11.76
CA GLU A 68 -19.10 21.81 10.97
C GLU A 68 -20.57 21.54 11.33
N LEU A 69 -20.95 20.26 11.43
CA LEU A 69 -22.31 19.87 11.81
C LEU A 69 -22.67 20.29 13.25
N GLN A 70 -21.75 20.15 14.20
CA GLN A 70 -21.98 20.57 15.59
C GLN A 70 -22.11 22.09 15.72
N LEU A 71 -21.29 22.85 14.99
CA LEU A 71 -21.39 24.31 14.94
C LEU A 71 -22.71 24.77 14.30
N ALA A 72 -23.13 24.13 13.21
CA ALA A 72 -24.40 24.43 12.56
C ALA A 72 -25.60 24.13 13.47
N TYR A 73 -25.55 23.05 14.25
CA TYR A 73 -26.57 22.75 15.25
C TYR A 73 -26.61 23.80 16.36
N ARG A 74 -25.44 24.20 16.89
CA ARG A 74 -25.33 25.21 17.95
C ARG A 74 -25.72 26.62 17.49
N SER A 75 -25.52 26.96 16.22
CA SER A 75 -25.92 28.25 15.63
C SER A 75 -27.44 28.39 15.42
N LYS A 76 -28.17 27.27 15.35
CA LYS A 76 -29.63 27.27 15.17
C LYS A 76 -30.41 27.19 16.49
N ALA A 77 -29.73 27.00 17.61
CA ALA A 77 -30.28 27.03 18.97
C ALA A 77 -30.05 28.40 19.60
#